data_AF-A0A2H9L8H7-F1
#
_entry.id   AF-A0A2H9L8H7-F1
#
_cell.length_a   1.000
_cell.length_b   1.000
_cell.length_c   1.000
_cell.angle_alpha   90.00
_cell.angle_beta   90.00
_cell.angle_gamma   90.00
#
_symmetry.space_group_name_H-M   'P 1'
#
loop_
_entity.id
_entity.type
_entity.pdbx_description
1 polymer ?
#
loop_
_entity_poly.entity_id
_entity_poly.type
_entity_poly.pdbx_seq_one_letter_code
_entity_poly.pdbx_strand_id
1 'polypeptide(L)'
;MYDELRLGRIYGRQKYFEKNFILSTSKKGIDPLLQERALHCLEYIAQLNAAGFDFVFKGGTACQLLTAEDLQRLSIDVDISADIGEKELEKIVGDICLKFGGKVYKYYKVPGQGAVGNV
;
A
#
# COMPACT_ATOMS: atom_id res chain seq x y z
N MET A 1 -16.76 9.79 -0.94
CA MET A 1 -15.50 9.26 -1.50
C MET A 1 -14.85 8.20 -0.60
N TYR A 2 -15.00 8.27 0.73
CA TYR A 2 -14.36 7.35 1.68
C TYR A 2 -14.89 5.90 1.67
N ASP A 3 -16.18 5.64 1.39
CA ASP A 3 -16.75 4.30 1.66
C ASP A 3 -17.17 3.48 0.43
N GLU A 4 -17.86 4.08 -0.54
CA GLU A 4 -18.42 3.31 -1.69
C GLU A 4 -17.35 2.64 -2.56
N LEU A 5 -16.16 3.23 -2.64
CA LEU A 5 -15.06 2.69 -3.45
C LEU A 5 -14.33 1.52 -2.76
N ARG A 6 -14.57 1.31 -1.47
CA ARG A 6 -13.79 0.40 -0.60
C ARG A 6 -14.62 -0.77 -0.07
N LEU A 7 -15.94 -0.64 -0.02
CA LEU A 7 -16.86 -1.64 0.52
C LEU A 7 -16.64 -3.01 -0.12
N GLY A 8 -16.32 -4.01 0.70
CA GLY A 8 -16.08 -5.40 0.28
C GLY A 8 -14.80 -5.65 -0.52
N ARG A 9 -13.92 -4.64 -0.69
CA ARG A 9 -12.70 -4.75 -1.50
C ARG A 9 -11.41 -4.79 -0.67
N ILE A 10 -11.45 -4.31 0.56
CA ILE A 10 -10.30 -4.27 1.48
C ILE A 10 -10.20 -5.54 2.33
N TYR A 11 -8.97 -5.93 2.68
CA TYR A 11 -8.68 -7.02 3.61
C TYR A 11 -8.62 -6.54 5.06
N GLY A 12 -8.15 -5.32 5.29
CA GLY A 12 -8.19 -4.66 6.58
C GLY A 12 -9.63 -4.39 7.06
N ARG A 13 -9.78 -4.09 8.35
CA ARG A 13 -11.09 -3.75 8.92
C ARG A 13 -11.57 -2.41 8.37
N GLN A 14 -12.74 -2.40 7.74
CA GLN A 14 -13.28 -1.21 7.08
C GLN A 14 -13.37 0.02 7.97
N LYS A 15 -13.77 -0.17 9.24
CA LYS A 15 -13.83 0.90 10.22
C LYS A 15 -12.54 1.72 10.35
N TYR A 16 -11.37 1.16 10.03
CA TYR A 16 -10.09 1.87 10.12
C TYR A 16 -9.87 2.89 8.99
N PHE A 17 -10.57 2.74 7.86
CA PHE A 17 -10.49 3.63 6.71
C PHE A 17 -11.57 4.72 6.71
N GLU A 18 -12.46 4.69 7.71
CA GLU A 18 -13.50 5.69 7.89
C GLU A 18 -12.90 7.00 8.39
N LYS A 19 -13.35 8.12 7.80
CA LYS A 19 -12.87 9.46 8.16
C LYS A 19 -12.97 9.73 9.67
N ASN A 20 -14.08 9.35 10.29
CA ASN A 20 -14.30 9.59 11.72
C ASN A 20 -13.33 8.78 12.61
N PHE A 21 -13.00 7.55 12.21
CA PHE A 21 -12.01 6.75 12.92
C PHE A 21 -10.62 7.36 12.82
N ILE A 22 -10.20 7.76 11.62
CA ILE A 22 -8.88 8.39 11.39
C ILE A 22 -8.77 9.68 12.20
N LEU A 23 -9.78 10.55 12.14
CA LEU A 23 -9.78 11.81 12.88
C LEU A 23 -9.79 11.62 14.40
N SER A 24 -10.50 10.60 14.92
CA SER A 24 -10.57 10.35 16.36
C SER A 24 -9.34 9.63 16.94
N THR A 25 -8.57 8.94 16.10
CA THR A 25 -7.38 8.18 16.52
C THR A 25 -6.06 8.86 16.22
N SER A 26 -6.05 9.92 15.40
CA SER A 26 -4.83 10.66 15.12
C SER A 26 -4.27 11.33 16.38
N LYS A 27 -3.02 11.00 16.71
CA LYS A 27 -2.31 11.62 17.83
C LYS A 27 -1.98 13.08 17.49
N LYS A 28 -1.88 13.93 18.52
CA LYS A 28 -1.48 15.34 18.36
C LYS A 28 -0.12 15.40 17.64
N GLY A 29 -0.08 16.14 16.52
CA GLY A 29 1.13 16.29 15.69
C GLY A 29 1.25 15.29 14.53
N ILE A 30 0.35 14.31 14.42
CA ILE A 30 0.26 13.43 13.25
C ILE A 30 -0.82 13.98 12.30
N ASP A 31 -0.45 14.20 11.04
CA ASP A 31 -1.39 14.57 9.99
C ASP A 31 -2.35 13.39 9.73
N PRO A 32 -3.69 13.55 9.89
CA PRO A 32 -4.67 12.53 9.59
C PRO A 32 -4.55 11.96 8.16
N LEU A 33 -4.13 12.79 7.20
CA LEU A 33 -3.91 12.34 5.82
C LEU A 33 -2.72 11.37 5.73
N LEU A 34 -1.67 11.60 6.52
CA LEU A 34 -0.51 10.71 6.57
C LEU A 34 -0.89 9.36 7.20
N GLN A 35 -1.73 9.38 8.23
CA GLN A 35 -2.29 8.16 8.83
C GLN A 35 -3.16 7.38 7.83
N GLU A 36 -4.02 8.05 7.07
CA GLU A 36 -4.82 7.41 6.02
C GLU A 36 -3.93 6.76 4.95
N ARG A 37 -2.87 7.45 4.52
CA ARG A 37 -1.90 6.90 3.55
C ARG A 37 -1.18 5.68 4.09
N ALA A 38 -0.70 5.72 5.33
CA ALA A 38 -0.03 4.58 5.96
C ALA A 38 -0.94 3.34 6.06
N LEU A 39 -2.23 3.55 6.40
CA LEU A 39 -3.22 2.47 6.36
C LEU A 39 -3.38 1.89 4.94
N HIS A 40 -3.41 2.73 3.92
CA HIS A 40 -3.46 2.29 2.53
C HIS A 40 -2.19 1.57 2.07
N CYS A 41 -1.01 1.91 2.57
CA CYS A 41 0.22 1.17 2.29
C CYS A 41 0.16 -0.26 2.83
N LEU A 42 -0.30 -0.42 4.08
CA LEU A 42 -0.49 -1.73 4.70
C LEU A 42 -1.59 -2.55 3.99
N GLU A 43 -2.68 -1.89 3.60
CA GLU A 43 -3.71 -2.52 2.79
C GLU A 43 -3.18 -2.95 1.43
N TYR A 44 -2.37 -2.14 0.76
CA TYR A 44 -1.78 -2.49 -0.53
C TYR A 44 -0.86 -3.72 -0.42
N ILE A 45 -0.08 -3.83 0.65
CA ILE A 45 0.68 -5.05 0.98
C ILE A 45 -0.23 -6.27 1.13
N ALA A 46 -1.37 -6.13 1.81
CA ALA A 46 -2.35 -7.22 1.94
C ALA A 46 -2.96 -7.60 0.58
N GLN A 47 -3.25 -6.62 -0.28
CA GLN A 47 -3.76 -6.85 -1.64
C GLN A 47 -2.76 -7.61 -2.50
N LEU A 48 -1.49 -7.21 -2.45
CA LEU A 48 -0.40 -7.89 -3.14
C LEU A 48 -0.29 -9.35 -2.66
N ASN A 49 -0.18 -9.59 -1.35
CA ASN A 49 -0.09 -10.93 -0.79
C ASN A 49 -1.31 -11.81 -1.17
N ALA A 50 -2.52 -11.26 -1.13
CA ALA A 50 -3.73 -11.99 -1.48
C ALA A 50 -3.87 -12.29 -2.97
N ALA A 51 -3.15 -11.57 -3.84
CA ALA A 51 -3.06 -11.87 -5.27
C ALA A 51 -2.15 -13.07 -5.59
N GLY A 52 -1.57 -13.72 -4.56
CA GLY A 52 -0.62 -14.83 -4.73
C GLY A 52 0.80 -14.37 -5.07
N PHE A 53 1.09 -13.09 -4.82
CA PHE A 53 2.40 -12.50 -5.06
C PHE A 53 3.36 -12.90 -3.95
N ASP A 54 4.43 -13.62 -4.27
CA ASP A 54 5.51 -13.92 -3.33
C ASP A 54 6.54 -12.78 -3.34
N PHE A 55 6.75 -12.17 -2.17
CA PHE A 55 7.66 -11.05 -2.01
C PHE A 55 8.14 -10.90 -0.57
N VAL A 56 9.33 -10.32 -0.43
CA VAL A 56 9.85 -9.85 0.84
C VAL A 56 9.44 -8.40 1.03
N PHE A 57 8.68 -8.13 2.10
CA PHE A 57 8.39 -6.76 2.54
C PHE A 57 9.58 -6.17 3.29
N LYS A 58 10.01 -4.97 2.91
CA LYS A 58 11.26 -4.35 3.40
C LYS A 58 11.06 -2.86 3.70
N GLY A 59 12.16 -2.17 3.95
CA GLY A 59 12.21 -0.72 4.07
C GLY A 59 11.70 -0.21 5.42
N GLY A 60 11.44 1.09 5.48
CA GLY A 60 11.07 1.78 6.72
C GLY A 60 9.75 1.27 7.29
N THR A 61 8.78 0.95 6.43
CA THR A 61 7.46 0.45 6.82
C THR A 61 7.55 -0.94 7.46
N ALA A 62 8.40 -1.84 6.93
CA ALA A 62 8.62 -3.15 7.52
C ALA A 62 9.29 -3.04 8.90
N CYS A 63 10.33 -2.22 9.03
CA CYS A 63 10.98 -1.96 10.33
C CYS A 63 9.99 -1.40 11.36
N GLN A 64 9.15 -0.45 10.95
CA GLN A 64 8.15 0.18 11.80
C GLN A 64 7.16 -0.84 12.42
N LEU A 65 6.80 -1.91 11.70
CA LEU A 65 5.93 -2.96 12.22
C LEU A 65 6.62 -3.86 13.25
N LEU A 66 7.96 -4.00 13.17
CA LEU A 66 8.74 -4.89 14.04
C LEU A 66 9.24 -4.20 15.31
N THR A 67 9.48 -2.89 15.29
CA THR A 67 10.10 -2.15 16.42
C THR A 67 9.08 -1.48 17.34
N ALA A 68 7.87 -2.03 17.44
CA ALA A 68 6.70 -1.37 18.02
C ALA A 68 6.81 -1.18 19.55
N GLU A 69 7.42 -0.08 19.99
CA GLU A 69 7.14 0.52 21.30
C GLU A 69 6.61 1.96 21.17
N ASP A 70 7.07 2.74 20.20
CA ASP A 70 6.44 4.03 19.84
C ASP A 70 6.66 4.36 18.37
N LEU A 71 5.57 4.44 17.61
CA LEU A 71 5.59 4.87 16.20
C LEU A 71 6.02 6.35 16.11
N GLN A 72 7.33 6.60 16.03
CA GLN A 72 7.86 7.96 15.95
C GLN A 72 7.63 8.62 14.58
N ARG A 73 7.48 7.81 13.52
CA ARG A 73 7.16 8.26 12.16
C ARG A 73 6.25 7.27 11.48
N LEU A 74 5.37 7.77 10.62
CA LEU A 74 4.58 6.96 9.70
C LEU A 74 5.28 6.92 8.35
N SER A 75 5.58 5.72 7.88
CA SER A 75 6.05 5.49 6.52
C SER A 75 4.85 5.35 5.56
N ILE A 76 4.98 5.96 4.38
CA ILE A 76 3.95 5.92 3.30
C ILE A 76 4.47 5.29 2.01
N ASP A 77 5.67 4.72 2.07
CA ASP A 77 6.27 3.99 0.97
C ASP A 77 6.14 2.48 1.19
N VAL A 78 6.04 1.74 0.10
CA VAL A 78 5.97 0.28 0.10
C VAL A 78 7.19 -0.24 -0.63
N ASP A 79 8.16 -0.73 0.12
CA ASP A 79 9.38 -1.34 -0.42
C ASP A 79 9.24 -2.86 -0.42
N ILE A 80 9.33 -3.46 -1.60
CA ILE A 80 9.23 -4.90 -1.79
C ILE A 80 10.42 -5.42 -2.62
N SER A 81 10.81 -6.66 -2.38
CA SER A 81 11.62 -7.45 -3.31
C SER A 81 10.85 -8.68 -3.70
N ALA A 82 10.78 -8.94 -5.00
CA ALA A 82 10.12 -10.12 -5.55
C ALA A 82 10.94 -10.68 -6.70
N ASP A 83 10.91 -12.00 -6.84
CA ASP A 83 11.46 -12.71 -7.99
C ASP A 83 10.35 -12.97 -9.00
N ILE A 84 9.92 -11.90 -9.67
CA ILE A 84 8.77 -11.91 -10.59
C ILE A 84 9.12 -11.24 -11.91
N GLY A 85 8.54 -11.74 -13.00
CA GLY A 85 8.62 -11.08 -14.29
C GLY A 85 7.83 -9.76 -14.32
N GLU A 86 8.34 -8.76 -15.02
CA GLU A 86 7.71 -7.43 -15.15
C GLU A 86 6.24 -7.52 -15.61
N LYS A 87 5.93 -8.37 -16.59
CA LYS A 87 4.56 -8.54 -17.10
C LYS A 87 3.59 -9.10 -16.07
N GLU A 88 4.07 -9.98 -15.21
CA GLU A 88 3.26 -10.59 -14.17
C GLU A 88 3.02 -9.59 -13.03
N LEU A 89 4.04 -8.81 -12.67
CA LEU A 89 3.89 -7.67 -11.76
C LEU A 89 2.88 -6.66 -12.31
N GLU A 90 3.00 -6.26 -13.57
CA GLU A 90 2.06 -5.36 -14.26
C GLU A 90 0.62 -5.87 -14.22
N LYS A 91 0.43 -7.18 -14.43
CA LYS A 91 -0.87 -7.83 -14.33
C LYS A 91 -1.43 -7.72 -12.90
N ILE A 92 -0.64 -8.05 -11.88
CA ILE A 92 -1.08 -8.02 -10.48
C ILE A 92 -1.48 -6.60 -10.06
N VAL A 93 -0.63 -5.60 -10.32
CA VAL A 93 -0.93 -4.20 -9.96
C VAL A 93 -2.10 -3.64 -10.79
N GLY A 94 -2.25 -4.09 -12.03
CA GLY A 94 -3.39 -3.79 -12.90
C GLY A 94 -4.70 -4.35 -12.35
N ASP A 95 -4.71 -5.62 -11.93
CA ASP A 95 -5.88 -6.28 -11.33
C ASP A 95 -6.31 -5.58 -10.03
N ILE A 96 -5.35 -5.16 -9.20
CA ILE A 96 -5.62 -4.36 -8.00
C ILE A 96 -6.19 -2.99 -8.39
N CYS A 97 -5.62 -2.30 -9.39
CA CYS A 97 -6.15 -1.04 -9.89
C CYS A 97 -7.62 -1.16 -10.34
N LEU A 98 -7.95 -2.20 -11.12
CA LEU A 98 -9.31 -2.50 -11.59
C LEU A 98 -10.26 -2.82 -10.44
N LYS A 99 -9.82 -3.61 -9.45
CA LYS A 99 -10.61 -3.95 -8.25
C LYS A 99 -11.12 -2.69 -7.53
N PHE A 100 -10.34 -1.62 -7.54
CA PHE A 100 -10.69 -0.34 -6.92
C PHE A 100 -11.17 0.73 -7.93
N GLY A 101 -11.51 0.32 -9.16
CA GLY A 101 -12.02 1.20 -10.21
C GLY A 101 -11.07 2.32 -10.64
N GLY A 102 -9.76 2.13 -10.46
CA GLY A 102 -8.72 3.12 -10.78
C GLY A 102 -8.78 4.41 -9.97
N LYS A 103 -9.48 4.41 -8.83
CA LYS A 103 -9.67 5.60 -7.99
C LYS A 103 -8.84 5.58 -6.71
N VAL A 104 -8.72 4.42 -6.06
CA VAL A 104 -7.95 4.25 -4.81
C VAL A 104 -6.49 3.95 -5.12
N TYR A 105 -6.24 2.87 -5.87
CA TYR A 105 -4.91 2.53 -6.38
C TYR A 105 -4.85 2.84 -7.87
N LYS A 106 -3.72 3.40 -8.30
CA LYS A 106 -3.43 3.75 -9.68
C LYS A 106 -2.03 3.26 -10.01
N TYR A 107 -1.87 2.70 -11.19
CA TYR A 107 -0.59 2.23 -11.70
C TYR A 107 -0.24 3.00 -12.98
N TYR A 108 1.00 3.47 -13.05
CA TYR A 108 1.58 4.07 -14.22
C TYR A 108 3.01 3.56 -14.35
N LYS A 109 3.36 3.07 -15.54
CA LYS A 109 4.75 2.73 -15.85
C LYS A 109 5.50 4.01 -16.19
N VAL A 110 6.57 4.30 -15.47
CA VAL A 110 7.48 5.40 -15.79
C VAL A 110 8.45 4.90 -16.87
N PRO A 111 8.43 5.45 -18.11
CA PRO A 111 9.39 5.05 -19.13
C PRO A 111 10.79 5.49 -18.70
N GLY A 112 11.75 4.55 -18.60
CA GLY A 112 13.18 4.91 -18.47
C GLY A 112 13.99 4.33 -17.31
N GLN A 113 13.68 3.13 -16.78
CA GLN A 113 14.64 2.34 -16.00
C GLN A 113 14.66 0.88 -16.46
N GLY A 114 14.75 0.66 -17.78
CA GLY A 114 15.29 -0.59 -18.27
C GLY A 114 16.79 -0.57 -18.02
N ALA A 115 17.30 -1.52 -17.24
CA ALA A 115 18.73 -1.73 -17.15
C ALA A 115 19.27 -1.91 -18.57
N VAL A 116 20.12 -0.98 -19.01
CA VAL A 116 21.03 -1.22 -20.14
C VAL A 116 22.05 -2.22 -19.63
N GLY A 117 21.68 -3.51 -19.66
CA GLY A 117 22.61 -4.61 -19.48
C GLY A 117 23.41 -4.79 -20.77
N ASN A 118 24.40 -3.92 -20.99
CA ASN A 118 25.58 -4.28 -21.76
C ASN A 118 26.61 -4.76 -20.73
N VAL A 119 26.87 -6.06 -20.64
CA VAL A 119 28.12 -6.76 -21.06
C VAL A 119 27.83 -8.26 -21.11
#